data_AF-A0A424RFH0-F1
#
_entry.id   AF-A0A424RFH0-F1
#
_cell.length_a   1.000
_cell.length_b   1.000
_cell.length_c   1.000
_cell.angle_alpha   90.00
_cell.angle_beta   90.00
_cell.angle_gamma   90.00
#
_symmetry.space_group_name_H-M   'P 1'
#
loop_
_entity.id
_entity.type
_entity.pdbx_description
1 polymer ?
#
loop_
_entity_poly.entity_id
_entity_poly.type
_entity_poly.pdbx_seq_one_letter_code
_entity_poly.pdbx_strand_id
1 'polypeptide(L)' 'MCKRLAIVVMLALLSSYAFSDNLCRYKNDVGGTVVDWHVPAKFAGRGYQVLNSQGQVIEVVPRQLSEGELQNKDLVERLK' A
#
# COMPACT_ATOMS: atom_id res chain seq x y z
N MET A 1 35.41 -30.33 -11.46
CA MET A 1 34.00 -30.26 -11.93
C MET A 1 33.04 -29.85 -10.81
N CYS A 2 33.07 -30.49 -9.63
CA CYS A 2 32.11 -30.24 -8.53
C CYS A 2 32.08 -28.81 -7.98
N LYS A 3 33.21 -28.08 -7.92
CA LYS A 3 33.24 -26.68 -7.45
C LYS A 3 32.46 -25.72 -8.35
N ARG A 4 32.53 -25.89 -9.67
CA ARG A 4 31.81 -25.05 -10.63
C ARG A 4 30.31 -25.33 -10.58
N LEU A 5 29.94 -26.60 -10.41
CA LEU A 5 28.56 -27.02 -10.21
C LEU A 5 27.98 -26.41 -8.91
N ALA A 6 28.74 -26.43 -7.82
CA ALA A 6 28.33 -25.86 -6.54
C ALA A 6 28.11 -24.34 -6.61
N ILE A 7 28.94 -23.61 -7.36
CA ILE A 7 28.78 -22.17 -7.55
C ILE A 7 27.51 -21.86 -8.37
N VAL A 8 27.22 -22.63 -9.41
CA VAL A 8 26.00 -22.45 -10.23
C VAL A 8 24.74 -22.74 -9.40
N VAL A 9 24.77 -23.79 -8.57
CA VAL A 9 23.66 -24.11 -7.66
C VAL A 9 23.47 -23.00 -6.62
N MET A 10 24.56 -22.46 -6.05
CA MET A 10 24.48 -21.37 -5.08
C MET A 10 23.93 -20.08 -5.69
N LEU A 11 24.27 -19.76 -6.94
CA LEU A 11 23.71 -18.60 -7.66
C LEU A 11 22.21 -18.76 -7.95
N ALA A 12 21.77 -19.97 -8.30
CA ALA A 12 20.36 -20.25 -8.60
C ALA A 12 19.44 -20.13 -7.38
N LEU A 13 19.97 -20.33 -6.16
CA LEU A 13 19.21 -20.21 -4.91
C LEU A 13 18.94 -18.75 -4.49
N LEU A 14 19.60 -17.77 -5.09
CA LEU A 14 19.41 -16.34 -4.78
C LEU A 14 18.27 -15.68 -5.56
N SER A 15 17.62 -16.40 -6.49
CA SER A 15 16.73 -15.81 -7.51
C SER A 15 15.27 -15.58 -7.08
N SER A 16 14.90 -15.80 -5.81
CA SER A 16 13.49 -15.80 -5.39
C SER A 16 13.20 -14.81 -4.26
N TYR A 17 13.47 -13.53 -4.49
CA TYR A 17 12.82 -12.45 -3.72
C TYR A 17 11.57 -12.02 -4.49
N ALA A 18 10.43 -12.64 -4.19
CA ALA A 18 9.14 -12.15 -4.67
C ALA A 18 8.79 -10.89 -3.88
N PHE A 19 8.83 -9.72 -4.52
CA PHE A 19 8.28 -8.50 -3.94
C PHE A 19 6.77 -8.64 -3.96
N SER A 20 6.16 -8.89 -2.80
CA SER A 20 4.70 -8.87 -2.70
C SER A 20 4.28 -7.42 -2.85
N ASP A 21 3.55 -7.12 -3.91
CA ASP A 21 2.92 -5.82 -4.06
C ASP A 21 1.85 -5.65 -2.98
N ASN A 22 1.73 -4.44 -2.43
CA ASN A 22 0.74 -4.16 -1.39
C ASN A 22 -0.64 -3.97 -2.01
N LEU A 23 -1.70 -4.30 -1.26
CA LEU A 23 -3.08 -4.11 -1.72
C LEU A 23 -3.70 -2.88 -1.05
N CYS A 24 -4.50 -2.14 -1.79
CA CYS A 24 -5.22 -0.97 -1.30
C CYS A 24 -6.70 -1.31 -1.04
N ARG A 25 -7.16 -1.08 0.19
CA ARG A 25 -8.57 -1.18 0.58
C ARG A 25 -9.23 0.19 0.62
N TYR A 26 -10.24 0.41 -0.21
CA TYR A 26 -10.95 1.70 -0.32
C TYR A 26 -12.46 1.51 -0.47
N LYS A 27 -13.21 2.63 -0.42
CA LYS A 27 -14.67 2.68 -0.58
C LYS A 27 -15.06 3.20 -1.95
N ASN A 28 -15.89 2.44 -2.67
CA ASN A 28 -16.43 2.86 -3.96
C ASN A 28 -17.65 3.81 -3.82
N ASP A 29 -18.27 4.16 -4.94
CA ASP A 29 -19.38 5.11 -5.01
C ASP A 29 -20.66 4.64 -4.30
N VAL A 30 -20.84 3.34 -4.11
CA VAL A 30 -22.00 2.75 -3.39
C VAL A 30 -21.65 2.35 -1.95
N GLY A 31 -20.49 2.77 -1.43
CA GLY A 31 -20.01 2.42 -0.09
C GLY A 31 -19.47 0.99 0.05
N GLY A 32 -19.37 0.26 -1.06
CA GLY A 32 -18.75 -1.06 -1.14
C GLY A 32 -17.25 -0.99 -0.85
N THR A 33 -16.73 -2.01 -0.16
CA THR A 33 -15.30 -2.17 0.07
C THR A 33 -14.66 -2.83 -1.14
N VAL A 34 -13.63 -2.20 -1.70
CA VAL A 34 -12.83 -2.74 -2.80
C VAL A 34 -11.41 -2.95 -2.31
N VAL A 35 -10.78 -4.06 -2.71
CA VAL A 35 -9.38 -4.36 -2.48
C VAL A 35 -8.73 -4.59 -3.84
N ASP A 36 -7.74 -3.77 -4.18
CA ASP A 36 -7.08 -3.76 -5.48
C ASP A 36 -5.64 -3.28 -5.34
N TRP A 37 -4.77 -3.51 -6.32
CA TRP A 37 -3.37 -3.06 -6.28
C TRP A 37 -3.23 -1.53 -6.32
N HIS A 38 -4.19 -0.83 -6.94
CA HIS A 38 -4.14 0.62 -7.07
C HIS A 38 -5.50 1.27 -6.76
N VAL A 39 -5.48 2.45 -6.12
CA VAL A 39 -6.68 3.25 -5.87
C VAL A 39 -6.92 4.21 -7.04
N PRO A 40 -8.05 4.11 -7.76
CA PRO A 40 -8.39 5.10 -8.78
C PRO A 40 -8.39 6.53 -8.20
N ALA A 41 -7.89 7.51 -8.96
CA ALA A 41 -7.70 8.88 -8.47
C ALA A 41 -8.97 9.49 -7.85
N LYS A 42 -10.16 9.19 -8.40
CA LYS A 42 -11.46 9.64 -7.87
C LYS A 42 -11.79 9.15 -6.45
N PHE A 43 -11.12 8.09 -5.98
CA PHE A 43 -11.32 7.52 -4.65
C PHE A 43 -10.19 7.86 -3.68
N ALA A 44 -9.00 8.23 -4.16
CA ALA A 44 -7.82 8.49 -3.33
C ALA A 44 -8.08 9.56 -2.26
N GLY A 45 -8.78 10.64 -2.60
CA GLY A 45 -9.13 11.71 -1.66
C GLY A 45 -10.08 11.30 -0.53
N ARG A 46 -10.71 10.11 -0.60
CA ARG A 46 -11.59 9.59 0.46
C ARG A 46 -10.81 8.88 1.58
N GLY A 47 -9.50 8.71 1.40
CA GLY A 47 -8.67 7.88 2.26
C GLY A 47 -8.82 6.39 1.94
N TYR A 48 -7.81 5.63 2.31
CA TYR A 48 -7.73 4.19 2.06
C TYR A 48 -6.71 3.55 2.99
N GLN A 49 -6.65 2.22 2.96
CA GLN A 49 -5.70 1.46 3.76
C GLN A 49 -4.81 0.64 2.85
N VAL A 50 -3.53 0.58 3.17
CA VAL A 50 -2.57 -0.31 2.52
C VAL A 50 -2.50 -1.59 3.34
N LEU A 51 -2.61 -2.72 2.66
CA LEU A 51 -2.61 -4.05 3.23
C LEU A 51 -1.36 -4.81 2.80
N ASN A 52 -0.82 -5.60 3.71
CA ASN A 52 0.19 -6.60 3.36
C ASN A 52 -0.45 -7.81 2.63
N SER A 53 0.39 -8.76 2.23
CA SER A 53 -0.03 -10.00 1.56
C SER A 53 -0.99 -10.87 2.38
N GLN A 54 -1.03 -10.69 3.70
CA GLN A 54 -1.95 -11.39 4.61
C GLN A 54 -3.27 -10.63 4.82
N GLY A 55 -3.46 -9.49 4.14
CA GLY A 55 -4.65 -8.64 4.26
C GLY A 55 -4.68 -7.77 5.52
N GLN A 56 -3.58 -7.68 6.26
CA GLN A 56 -3.47 -6.84 7.45
C GLN A 56 -3.14 -5.40 7.06
N VAL A 57 -3.72 -4.43 7.76
CA VAL A 57 -3.43 -3.01 7.54
C VAL A 57 -2.02 -2.70 8.01
N ILE A 58 -1.19 -2.21 7.10
CA ILE A 58 0.17 -1.74 7.39
C ILE A 58 0.29 -0.22 7.33
N GLU A 59 -0.62 0.44 6.62
CA GLU A 59 -0.67 1.90 6.52
C GLU A 59 -2.11 2.37 6.36
N VAL A 60 -2.41 3.55 6.91
CA VAL A 60 -3.69 4.24 6.72
C VAL A 60 -3.40 5.58 6.08
N VAL A 61 -3.90 5.77 4.86
CA VAL A 61 -3.88 7.06 4.18
C VAL A 61 -5.19 7.78 4.54
N PRO A 62 -5.13 8.90 5.29
CA PRO A 62 -6.33 9.60 5.71
C PRO A 62 -7.04 10.23 4.52
N ARG A 63 -8.33 10.56 4.71
CA ARG A 63 -9.05 11.35 3.70
C ARG A 63 -8.41 12.73 3.55
N GLN A 64 -8.62 13.31 2.38
CA GLN A 64 -8.29 14.69 2.16
C GLN A 64 -9.13 15.58 3.08
N LEU A 65 -8.48 16.61 3.62
CA LEU A 65 -9.14 17.66 4.38
C LEU A 65 -9.98 18.52 3.43
N SER A 66 -11.15 18.94 3.91
CA SER A 66 -11.94 19.97 3.25
C SER A 66 -11.25 21.32 3.31
N GLU A 67 -11.67 22.27 2.47
CA GLU A 67 -11.11 23.63 2.46
C GLU A 67 -11.25 24.32 3.82
N GLY A 68 -12.40 24.17 4.49
CA GLY A 68 -12.61 24.73 5.83
C GLY A 68 -11.72 24.10 6.90
N GLU A 69 -11.43 22.79 6.79
CA GLU A 69 -10.51 22.11 7.69
C GLU A 69 -9.06 22.54 7.44
N LEU A 70 -8.67 22.75 6.19
CA LEU A 70 -7.34 23.25 5.83
C LEU A 70 -7.09 24.68 6.33
N GLN A 71 -8.14 25.50 6.43
CA GLN A 71 -8.05 26.85 7.01
C GLN A 71 -7.85 26.82 8.53
N ASN A 72 -8.24 25.74 9.19
CA ASN A 72 -8.04 25.58 10.63
C ASN A 72 -6.62 25.07 10.92
N LYS A 73 -5.72 26.00 11.23
CA LYS A 73 -4.31 25.73 11.50
C LYS A 73 -4.07 24.71 12.63
N ASP A 74 -4.85 24.79 13.71
CA ASP A 74 -4.76 23.85 14.83
C ASP A 74 -5.08 22.43 14.39
N LEU A 75 -6.17 22.26 13.62
CA LEU A 75 -6.55 20.94 13.10
C LEU A 75 -5.49 20.38 12.16
N VAL A 76 -4.95 21.20 11.26
CA VAL A 76 -3.89 20.76 10.34
C VAL A 76 -2.63 20.35 11.10
N GLU A 77 -2.27 21.08 12.15
CA GLU A 77 -1.10 20.75 12.99
C GLU A 77 -1.28 19.43 13.73
N ARG A 78 -2.48 19.16 14.25
CA ARG A 78 -2.79 17.91 14.98
C ARG A 78 -2.88 16.67 14.10
N LEU A 79 -3.04 16.85 12.79
CA LEU A 79 -3.21 15.76 11.82
C LEU A 79 -1.95 15.50 10.97
N LYS A 80 -0.88 16.28 11.18
CA LYS A 80 0.46 15.99 10.64
C LYS A 80 1.17 14.94 11.49
#